data_AF-A0A7S3AF93-F1
#
_entry.id   AF-A0A7S3AF93-F1
#
_cell.length_a   1.000
_cell.length_b   1.000
_cell.length_c   1.000
_cell.angle_alpha   90.00
_cell.angle_beta   90.00
_cell.angle_gamma   90.00
#
_symmetry.space_group_name_H-M   'P 1'
#
loop_
_entity.id
_entity.type
_entity.pdbx_description
1 polymer ?
#
loop_
_entity_poly.entity_id
_entity_poly.type
_entity_poly.pdbx_seq_one_letter_code
_entity_poly.pdbx_strand_id
1 'polypeptide(L)'
;VKAQKCPASSPFVTSVGGATYGAIFREPFIQVDAETTGGFSSLHTNPAPAYQAKAVAAYLQTSGKRPSSNVNASRRCVPDLSAYSTGFYTVQDGNDQVIGGTSAATPVVAGMLSSI
;
A
#
# COMPACT_ATOMS: atom_id res chain seq x y z
N VAL A 1 -2.61 -8.44 -14.52
CA VAL A 1 -2.98 -7.61 -13.34
C VAL A 1 -3.09 -8.58 -12.16
N LYS A 2 -2.26 -8.44 -11.11
CA LYS A 2 -2.34 -9.33 -9.94
C LYS A 2 -3.69 -9.08 -9.26
N ALA A 3 -4.43 -10.14 -8.92
CA ALA A 3 -5.70 -10.01 -8.21
C ALA A 3 -5.51 -9.24 -6.89
N GLN A 4 -6.36 -8.25 -6.63
CA GLN A 4 -6.33 -7.48 -5.38
C GLN A 4 -6.49 -8.41 -4.18
N LYS A 5 -5.54 -8.39 -3.24
CA LYS A 5 -5.55 -9.25 -2.05
C LYS A 5 -6.72 -8.90 -1.13
N CYS A 6 -7.58 -9.88 -0.85
CA CYS A 6 -8.48 -9.86 0.30
C CYS A 6 -7.63 -10.19 1.56
N PRO A 7 -7.82 -9.53 2.73
CA PRO A 7 -8.87 -8.57 3.08
C PRO A 7 -8.56 -7.09 2.78
N ALA A 8 -7.37 -6.76 2.29
CA ALA A 8 -6.95 -5.36 2.06
C ALA A 8 -7.88 -4.60 1.10
N SER A 9 -8.50 -5.29 0.14
CA SER A 9 -9.46 -4.69 -0.80
C SER A 9 -10.83 -4.39 -0.19
N SER A 10 -11.10 -4.77 1.06
CA SER A 10 -12.31 -4.40 1.80
C SER A 10 -12.38 -2.89 2.00
N PRO A 11 -13.56 -2.25 1.86
CA PRO A 11 -13.74 -0.83 2.20
C PRO A 11 -13.74 -0.57 3.71
N PHE A 12 -13.76 -1.62 4.54
CA PHE A 12 -13.77 -1.49 6.01
C PHE A 12 -12.40 -1.76 6.65
N VAL A 13 -11.36 -2.00 5.85
CA VAL A 13 -10.00 -2.25 6.32
C VAL A 13 -9.11 -1.12 5.86
N THR A 14 -8.37 -0.51 6.80
CA THR A 14 -7.27 0.41 6.47
C THR A 14 -6.10 -0.41 5.95
N SER A 15 -5.90 -0.37 4.64
CA SER A 15 -4.85 -1.09 3.92
C SER A 15 -3.54 -0.31 3.91
N VAL A 16 -2.44 -0.99 4.19
CA VAL A 16 -1.10 -0.40 4.31
C VAL A 16 -0.19 -0.93 3.21
N GLY A 17 0.33 -0.02 2.40
CA GLY A 17 1.36 -0.28 1.39
C GLY A 17 2.78 -0.16 1.96
N GLY A 18 3.74 -0.66 1.18
CA GLY A 18 5.16 -0.61 1.48
C GLY A 18 5.88 0.51 0.72
N ALA A 19 6.71 1.25 1.46
CA ALA A 19 7.67 2.21 0.94
C ALA A 19 9.09 1.80 1.38
N THR A 20 10.10 2.16 0.59
CA THR A 20 11.49 1.86 0.91
C THR A 20 12.37 3.07 0.61
N TYR A 21 13.59 3.07 1.16
CA TYR A 21 14.63 4.02 0.77
C TYR A 21 15.23 3.59 -0.55
N GLY A 22 15.07 4.44 -1.56
CA GLY A 22 15.82 4.37 -2.80
C GLY A 22 16.99 5.32 -2.83
N ALA A 23 17.86 5.11 -3.81
CA ALA A 23 18.90 6.06 -4.17
C ALA A 23 18.85 6.30 -5.68
N ILE A 24 18.58 7.54 -6.07
CA ILE A 24 18.78 8.04 -7.44
C ILE A 24 19.96 9.00 -7.34
N PHE A 25 21.01 8.77 -8.14
CA PHE A 25 22.23 9.59 -8.11
C PHE A 25 22.85 9.78 -6.71
N ARG A 26 22.74 8.78 -5.82
CA ARG A 26 23.22 8.77 -4.42
C ARG A 26 22.46 9.66 -3.43
N GLU A 27 21.38 10.32 -3.86
CA GLU A 27 20.49 11.04 -2.94
C GLU A 27 19.38 10.11 -2.43
N PRO A 28 19.17 9.99 -1.10
CA PRO A 28 18.13 9.15 -0.55
C PRO A 28 16.75 9.76 -0.84
N PHE A 29 15.85 8.95 -1.40
CA PHE A 29 14.46 9.35 -1.61
C PHE A 29 13.51 8.20 -1.28
N ILE A 30 12.27 8.54 -0.91
CA ILE A 30 11.23 7.54 -0.65
C ILE A 30 10.73 7.00 -1.98
N GLN A 31 10.80 5.68 -2.16
CA GLN A 31 10.29 4.99 -3.33
C GLN A 31 9.29 3.89 -2.97
N VAL A 32 8.54 3.45 -3.97
CA VAL A 32 7.61 2.33 -3.87
C VAL A 32 8.42 1.04 -3.68
N ASP A 33 8.11 0.28 -2.63
CA ASP A 33 8.73 -1.04 -2.42
C ASP A 33 8.24 -2.04 -3.49
N ALA A 34 9.12 -2.89 -4.01
CA ALA A 34 8.79 -3.87 -5.04
C ALA A 34 7.75 -4.91 -4.56
N GLU A 35 7.67 -5.16 -3.25
CA GLU A 35 6.71 -6.10 -2.65
C GLU A 35 5.32 -5.48 -2.41
N THR A 36 5.21 -4.16 -2.53
CA THR A 36 3.93 -3.48 -2.34
C THR A 36 2.96 -3.80 -3.47
N THR A 37 1.68 -3.86 -3.14
CA THR A 37 0.61 -4.09 -4.12
C THR A 37 -0.47 -3.03 -3.95
N GLY A 38 -1.05 -2.58 -5.05
CA GLY A 38 -2.07 -1.53 -5.07
C GLY A 38 -2.97 -1.59 -6.30
N GLY A 39 -4.02 -0.76 -6.34
CA GLY A 39 -4.98 -0.63 -7.45
C GLY A 39 -6.44 -0.86 -7.03
N PHE A 40 -7.30 -1.23 -7.97
CA PHE A 40 -8.75 -1.34 -7.79
C PHE A 40 -9.23 -2.77 -7.54
N SER A 41 -10.12 -2.96 -6.55
CA SER A 41 -10.71 -4.27 -6.22
C SER A 41 -11.40 -4.91 -7.44
N SER A 42 -11.17 -6.20 -7.65
CA SER A 42 -11.90 -7.00 -8.63
C SER A 42 -13.24 -7.52 -8.11
N LEU A 43 -13.49 -7.45 -6.79
CA LEU A 43 -14.71 -7.97 -6.17
C LEU A 43 -15.86 -6.97 -6.30
N HIS A 44 -17.00 -7.46 -6.81
CA HIS A 44 -18.19 -6.62 -6.96
C HIS A 44 -18.72 -6.12 -5.61
N THR A 45 -18.51 -6.87 -4.54
CA THR A 45 -18.93 -6.54 -3.17
C THR A 45 -18.15 -5.37 -2.57
N ASN A 46 -17.08 -4.91 -3.21
CA ASN A 46 -16.24 -3.81 -2.72
C ASN A 46 -16.37 -2.61 -3.68
N PRO A 47 -17.53 -1.92 -3.71
CA PRO A 47 -17.70 -0.69 -4.50
C PRO A 47 -16.74 0.39 -4.01
N ALA A 48 -16.49 1.40 -4.84
CA ALA A 48 -15.73 2.58 -4.42
C ALA A 48 -16.51 3.33 -3.32
N PRO A 49 -16.00 3.42 -2.08
CA PRO A 49 -16.68 4.18 -1.05
C PRO A 49 -16.54 5.70 -1.26
N ALA A 50 -17.52 6.45 -0.76
CA ALA A 50 -17.59 7.91 -0.93
C ALA A 50 -16.36 8.63 -0.36
N TYR A 51 -15.78 8.13 0.73
CA TYR A 51 -14.62 8.74 1.39
C TYR A 51 -13.36 8.78 0.50
N GLN A 52 -13.19 7.83 -0.43
CA GLN A 52 -12.03 7.81 -1.34
C GLN A 52 -12.31 8.49 -2.68
N ALA A 53 -13.57 8.84 -2.99
CA ALA A 53 -13.99 9.26 -4.33
C ALA A 53 -13.20 10.47 -4.85
N LYS A 54 -13.01 11.49 -3.99
CA LYS A 54 -12.24 12.70 -4.34
C LYS A 54 -10.77 12.37 -4.62
N ALA A 55 -10.14 11.56 -3.78
CA ALA A 55 -8.74 11.18 -3.93
C ALA A 55 -8.51 10.32 -5.19
N VAL A 56 -9.40 9.37 -5.46
CA VAL A 56 -9.37 8.53 -6.67
C VAL A 56 -9.57 9.37 -7.93
N ALA A 57 -10.52 10.29 -7.95
CA ALA A 57 -10.75 11.18 -9.08
C ALA A 57 -9.50 12.02 -9.40
N ALA A 58 -8.85 12.59 -8.37
CA ALA A 58 -7.59 13.32 -8.53
C ALA A 58 -6.47 12.41 -9.05
N TYR A 59 -6.32 11.20 -8.49
CA TYR A 59 -5.32 10.22 -8.95
C TYR A 59 -5.48 9.87 -10.44
N LEU A 60 -6.73 9.65 -10.90
CA LEU A 60 -7.02 9.31 -12.30
C LEU A 60 -6.73 10.46 -13.27
N GLN A 61 -6.65 11.71 -12.80
CA GLN A 61 -6.29 12.87 -13.61
C GLN A 61 -4.77 13.07 -13.74
N THR A 62 -3.95 12.41 -12.89
CA THR A 62 -2.48 12.55 -12.95
C THR A 62 -1.88 12.01 -14.25
N SER A 63 -0.85 12.67 -14.77
CA SER A 63 -0.06 12.25 -15.92
C SER A 63 1.12 11.39 -15.45
N GLY A 64 1.11 10.10 -15.79
CA GLY A 64 2.15 9.15 -15.37
C GLY A 64 1.89 7.73 -15.85
N LYS A 65 2.68 6.77 -15.37
CA LYS A 65 2.43 5.32 -15.57
C LYS A 65 1.15 4.92 -14.84
N ARG A 66 0.00 5.16 -15.48
CA ARG A 66 -1.29 4.69 -14.98
C ARG A 66 -1.29 3.16 -15.02
N PRO A 67 -1.90 2.48 -14.04
CA PRO A 67 -2.33 1.10 -14.25
C PRO A 67 -3.19 1.07 -15.53
N SER A 68 -3.09 -0.01 -16.31
CA SER A 68 -3.67 -0.09 -17.66
C SER A 68 -5.11 0.41 -17.72
N SER A 69 -5.57 0.83 -18.90
CA SER A 69 -6.93 1.36 -19.19
C SER A 69 -8.12 0.50 -18.69
N ASN A 70 -7.86 -0.65 -18.07
CA ASN A 70 -8.82 -1.60 -17.55
C ASN A 70 -9.06 -1.43 -16.03
N VAL A 71 -8.63 -0.32 -15.41
CA VAL A 71 -8.96 -0.05 -14.00
C VAL A 71 -10.42 0.37 -13.85
N ASN A 72 -11.17 -0.37 -13.01
CA ASN A 72 -12.55 -0.03 -12.71
C ASN A 72 -12.61 0.99 -11.56
N ALA A 73 -12.71 2.27 -11.90
CA ALA A 73 -12.79 3.38 -10.94
C ALA A 73 -14.00 3.30 -9.99
N SER A 74 -15.02 2.51 -10.32
CA SER A 74 -16.19 2.27 -9.47
C SER A 74 -15.92 1.26 -8.34
N ARG A 75 -14.68 0.83 -8.14
CA ARG A 75 -14.25 -0.15 -7.12
C ARG A 75 -13.34 0.46 -6.07
N ARG A 76 -13.26 -0.19 -4.90
CA ARG A 76 -12.34 0.18 -3.82
C ARG A 76 -10.90 0.23 -4.32
N CYS A 77 -10.17 1.33 -4.09
CA CYS A 77 -8.78 1.52 -4.53
C CYS A 77 -7.83 1.40 -3.33
N VAL A 78 -6.80 0.56 -3.39
CA VAL A 78 -5.79 0.30 -2.33
C VAL A 78 -4.39 0.78 -2.76
N PRO A 79 -3.47 1.06 -1.82
CA PRO A 79 -3.66 1.13 -0.37
C PRO A 79 -4.20 2.48 0.12
N ASP A 80 -4.57 2.58 1.40
CA ASP A 80 -5.02 3.85 2.02
C ASP A 80 -3.85 4.62 2.63
N LEU A 81 -2.90 3.90 3.23
CA LEU A 81 -1.68 4.45 3.82
C LEU A 81 -0.46 3.70 3.27
N SER A 82 0.73 4.24 3.48
CA SER A 82 1.98 3.54 3.21
C SER A 82 3.00 3.91 4.27
N ALA A 83 3.80 2.93 4.67
CA ALA A 83 4.88 3.11 5.63
C ALA A 83 6.12 2.36 5.15
N TYR A 84 7.25 2.59 5.82
CA TYR A 84 8.47 1.85 5.52
C TYR A 84 8.24 0.35 5.67
N SER A 85 8.71 -0.42 4.69
CA SER A 85 8.55 -1.88 4.62
C SER A 85 9.88 -2.62 4.44
N THR A 86 11.03 -1.99 4.69
CA THR A 86 12.35 -2.64 4.49
C THR A 86 13.31 -2.29 5.61
N GLY A 87 14.19 -3.22 5.97
CA GLY A 87 15.27 -2.95 6.93
C GLY A 87 14.84 -3.04 8.40
N PHE A 88 13.78 -3.80 8.69
CA PHE A 88 13.34 -4.01 10.07
C PHE A 88 14.18 -5.10 10.71
N TYR A 89 14.89 -4.75 11.77
CA TYR A 89 15.61 -5.71 12.60
C TYR A 89 14.63 -6.39 13.55
N THR A 90 14.63 -7.72 13.52
CA THR A 90 13.79 -8.58 14.37
C THR A 90 14.62 -9.70 14.95
N VAL A 91 14.19 -10.25 16.08
CA VAL A 91 14.76 -11.47 16.64
C VAL A 91 13.74 -12.58 16.44
N GLN A 92 14.12 -13.61 15.68
CA GLN A 92 13.27 -14.78 15.40
C GLN A 92 14.02 -16.03 15.84
N ASP A 93 13.42 -16.82 16.71
CA ASP A 93 14.03 -18.03 17.31
C ASP A 93 15.44 -17.78 17.88
N GLY A 94 15.63 -16.61 18.51
CA GLY A 94 16.91 -16.20 19.12
C GLY A 94 17.96 -15.67 18.15
N ASN A 95 17.65 -15.54 16.85
CA ASN A 95 18.57 -15.05 15.83
C ASN A 95 18.14 -13.68 15.30
N ASP A 96 19.10 -12.80 15.07
CA ASP A 96 18.87 -11.53 14.40
C ASP A 96 18.51 -11.77 12.92
N GLN A 97 17.38 -11.21 12.50
CA GLN A 97 16.84 -11.31 11.16
C GLN A 97 16.40 -9.93 10.69
N VAL A 98 16.80 -9.57 9.47
CA VAL A 98 16.29 -8.37 8.80
C VAL A 98 15.12 -8.79 7.92
N ILE A 99 13.95 -8.21 8.20
CA ILE A 99 12.72 -8.47 7.43
C ILE A 99 12.25 -7.24 6.67
N GLY A 100 11.32 -7.50 5.75
CA GLY A 100 10.63 -6.47 4.99
C GLY A 100 9.21 -6.87 4.60
N GLY A 101 8.68 -6.17 3.61
CA GLY A 101 7.33 -6.34 3.08
C GLY A 101 6.26 -5.56 3.85
N THR A 102 5.06 -5.54 3.28
CA THR A 102 3.88 -4.88 3.86
C THR A 102 3.48 -5.45 5.22
N SER A 103 3.89 -6.69 5.53
CA SER A 103 3.76 -7.31 6.86
C SER A 103 4.52 -6.55 7.95
N ALA A 104 5.65 -5.90 7.63
CA ALA A 104 6.39 -5.07 8.57
C ALA A 104 5.81 -3.64 8.65
N ALA A 105 5.34 -3.09 7.53
CA ALA A 105 4.72 -1.75 7.48
C ALA A 105 3.38 -1.68 8.24
N THR A 106 2.58 -2.75 8.19
CA THR A 106 1.24 -2.80 8.83
C THR A 106 1.28 -2.56 10.35
N PRO A 107 2.09 -3.28 11.16
CA PRO A 107 2.17 -3.05 12.60
C PRO A 107 2.80 -1.69 12.97
N VAL A 108 3.65 -1.11 12.12
CA VAL A 108 4.17 0.25 12.34
C VAL A 108 3.02 1.26 12.36
N VAL A 109 2.15 1.23 11.34
CA VAL A 109 0.98 2.11 11.29
C VAL A 109 0.02 1.82 12.45
N ALA A 110 -0.18 0.55 12.81
CA ALA A 110 -1.01 0.19 13.95
C ALA A 110 -0.47 0.79 15.26
N GLY A 111 0.84 0.72 15.51
CA GLY A 111 1.47 1.31 16.69
C GLY A 111 1.36 2.84 16.74
N MET A 112 1.52 3.51 15.59
CA MET A 112 1.29 4.95 15.48
C MET A 112 -0.16 5.31 15.86
N LEU A 113 -1.14 4.63 15.25
CA LEU A 113 -2.56 4.90 15.51
C LEU A 113 -2.98 4.56 16.95
N SER A 114 -2.40 3.52 17.55
CA SER A 114 -2.66 3.14 18.94
C SER A 114 -2.10 4.16 19.95
N SER A 115 -1.18 5.03 19.53
CA SER A 115 -0.53 6.02 20.40
C SER A 115 -1.21 7.40 20.34
N ILE A 116 -2.33 7.50 19.62
CA ILE A 116 -3.17 8.71 19.49
C ILE A 116 -4.35 8.59 20.45
#